data_AF-A0A956IPL8-F1
#
_entry.id   AF-A0A956IPL8-F1
#
_cell.length_a   1.000
_cell.length_b   1.000
_cell.length_c   1.000
_cell.angle_alpha   90.00
_cell.angle_beta   90.00
_cell.angle_gamma   90.00
#
_symmetry.space_group_name_H-M   'P 1'
#
loop_
_entity.id
_entity.type
_entity.pdbx_description
1 polymer ?
#
loop_
_entity_poly.entity_id
_entity_poly.type
_entity_poly.pdbx_seq_one_letter_code
_entity_poly.pdbx_strand_id
1 'polypeptide(L)' 'GFLAETYLDGGKLASLEAVFVPDVSGKLRVGFTDSGSHFVGGLDELAIYEHALPVGRILEHRQVASQGPARTWPVFGWFE' A
#
# COMPACT_ATOMS: atom_id res chain seq x y z
N GLY A 1 19.03 -5.67 12.47
CA GLY A 1 18.62 -5.71 11.06
C GLY A 1 17.79 -4.49 10.73
N PHE A 2 17.14 -4.48 9.58
CA PHE A 2 15.96 -3.65 9.34
C PHE A 2 14.75 -4.37 9.88
N LEU A 3 13.88 -3.63 10.56
CA LEU A 3 12.58 -4.11 11.00
C LEU A 3 11.54 -3.76 9.94
N ALA A 4 10.86 -4.77 9.41
CA ALA A 4 9.66 -4.59 8.60
C ALA A 4 8.44 -4.93 9.46
N GLU A 5 7.42 -4.09 9.42
CA GLU A 5 6.15 -4.31 10.09
C GLU A 5 5.02 -4.14 9.09
N THR A 6 4.02 -5.00 9.17
CA THR A 6 2.80 -4.88 8.37
C THR A 6 1.62 -4.58 9.29
N TYR A 7 0.74 -3.72 8.81
CA TYR A 7 -0.46 -3.30 9.52
C TYR A 7 -1.67 -3.53 8.61
N LEU A 8 -2.74 -4.11 9.16
CA LEU A 8 -4.02 -4.30 8.48
C LEU A 8 -5.11 -3.64 9.32
N ASP A 9 -5.95 -2.81 8.70
CA ASP A 9 -6.97 -2.02 9.40
C ASP A 9 -6.45 -1.23 10.61
N GLY A 10 -5.18 -0.79 10.54
CA GLY A 10 -4.52 -0.03 11.59
C GLY A 10 -3.93 -0.88 12.73
N GLY A 11 -4.20 -2.18 12.79
CA GLY A 11 -3.60 -3.11 13.75
C GLY A 11 -2.32 -3.75 13.20
N LYS A 12 -1.31 -3.96 14.05
CA LYS A 12 -0.09 -4.69 13.65
C LYS A 12 -0.43 -6.14 13.35
N LEU A 13 -0.13 -6.58 12.13
CA LEU A 13 -0.38 -7.94 11.66
C LEU A 13 0.87 -8.82 11.82
N ALA A 14 2.04 -8.32 11.39
CA ALA A 14 3.28 -9.08 11.45
C ALA A 14 4.50 -8.16 11.63
N SER A 15 5.61 -8.78 12.03
CA SER A 15 6.91 -8.14 12.13
C SER A 15 8.00 -9.11 11.69
N LEU A 16 9.02 -8.58 11.02
CA LEU A 16 10.18 -9.31 10.53
C LEU A 16 11.44 -8.49 10.79
N GLU A 17 12.42 -9.08 11.47
CA GLU A 17 13.77 -8.53 11.52
C GLU A 17 14.65 -9.27 10.50
N ALA A 18 15.21 -8.53 9.54
CA ALA A 18 16.05 -9.08 8.48
C ALA A 18 17.14 -8.10 8.06
N VAL A 19 18.10 -8.52 7.24
CA VAL A 19 18.95 -7.59 6.50
C VAL A 19 18.26 -7.27 5.19
N PHE A 20 17.99 -6.00 4.93
CA PHE A 20 17.34 -5.52 3.72
C PHE A 20 18.33 -4.60 2.99
N VAL A 21 18.60 -4.91 1.72
CA VAL A 21 19.36 -4.04 0.83
C VAL A 21 18.35 -3.60 -0.25
N PRO A 22 17.83 -2.36 -0.19
CA PRO A 22 16.83 -1.92 -1.15
C PRO A 22 17.46 -1.81 -2.55
N ASP A 23 16.82 -2.44 -3.54
CA ASP A 23 17.05 -2.12 -4.93
C ASP A 23 16.08 -1.02 -5.35
N VAL A 24 16.60 0.19 -5.48
CA VAL A 24 15.84 1.36 -5.95
C VAL A 24 16.11 1.67 -7.42
N SER A 25 16.79 0.77 -8.14
CA SER A 25 17.04 0.93 -9.57
C SER A 25 15.76 0.59 -10.35
N GLY A 26 14.99 1.62 -10.72
CA GLY A 26 13.77 1.41 -11.50
C GLY A 26 12.72 2.50 -11.34
N LYS A 27 11.60 2.32 -12.03
CA LYS A 27 10.41 3.16 -11.87
C LYS A 27 9.50 2.54 -10.81
N LEU A 28 8.93 3.37 -9.95
CA LEU A 28 7.80 2.95 -9.12
C LEU A 28 6.65 2.54 -10.04
N ARG A 29 6.11 1.34 -9.82
CA ARG A 29 4.95 0.82 -10.52
C ARG A 29 3.89 0.46 -9.48
N VAL A 30 2.65 0.81 -9.77
CA VAL A 30 1.51 0.64 -8.87
C VAL A 30 0.42 -0.06 -9.67
N GLY A 31 0.06 -1.27 -9.26
CA GLY A 31 -0.98 -2.06 -9.94
C GLY A 31 -0.55 -2.70 -11.27
N PHE A 32 0.74 -2.67 -11.64
CA PHE A 32 1.26 -3.29 -12.85
C PHE A 32 2.65 -3.90 -12.64
N THR A 33 2.95 -4.99 -13.36
CA THR A 33 4.28 -5.61 -13.42
C THR A 33 5.00 -5.25 -14.72
N ASP A 34 6.32 -5.50 -14.76
CA ASP A 34 7.11 -5.36 -15.99
C ASP A 34 6.74 -6.35 -17.09
N SER A 35 6.14 -7.49 -16.73
CA SER A 35 5.64 -8.49 -17.67
C SER A 35 4.27 -8.16 -18.26
N GLY A 36 3.69 -7.00 -17.92
CA GLY A 36 2.38 -6.57 -18.43
C GLY A 36 1.17 -7.09 -17.65
N SER A 37 1.38 -7.76 -16.52
CA SER A 37 0.28 -8.18 -15.63
C SER A 37 -0.25 -6.97 -14.85
N HIS A 38 -1.55 -6.91 -14.63
CA HIS A 38 -2.21 -5.78 -13.96
C HIS A 38 -3.09 -6.24 -12.80
N PHE A 39 -3.21 -5.38 -11.78
CA PHE A 39 -4.13 -5.57 -10.67
C PHE A 39 -5.56 -5.28 -11.14
N VAL A 40 -6.46 -6.23 -10.92
CA VAL A 40 -7.90 -6.09 -11.22
C VAL A 40 -8.60 -5.59 -9.97
N GLY A 41 -8.80 -4.28 -9.88
CA GLY A 41 -9.43 -3.64 -8.74
C GLY A 41 -9.11 -2.15 -8.65
N GLY A 42 -9.57 -1.54 -7.56
CA GLY A 42 -9.32 -0.15 -7.25
C GLY A 42 -8.20 0.01 -6.21
N LEU A 43 -7.29 0.94 -6.45
CA LEU A 43 -6.33 1.42 -5.47
C LEU A 43 -6.65 2.88 -5.15
N ASP A 44 -6.57 3.25 -3.88
CA ASP A 44 -6.88 4.60 -3.42
C ASP A 44 -5.96 5.01 -2.28
N GLU A 45 -5.73 6.32 -2.13
CA GLU A 45 -4.93 6.93 -1.05
C GLU A 45 -3.50 6.35 -0.92
N LEU A 46 -2.84 6.06 -2.05
CA LEU A 46 -1.45 5.58 -2.04
C LEU A 46 -0.50 6.68 -1.55
N ALA A 47 0.28 6.37 -0.51
CA ALA A 47 1.33 7.24 0.02
C ALA A 47 2.62 6.46 0.25
N ILE A 48 3.77 7.12 0.05
CA ILE A 48 5.11 6.58 0.26
C ILE A 48 5.89 7.57 1.12
N TYR A 49 6.60 7.05 2.12
CA TYR A 49 7.38 7.84 3.08
C TYR A 49 8.83 7.38 3.06
N GLU A 50 9.74 8.32 3.30
CA GLU A 50 11.18 8.04 3.43
C GLU A 50 11.56 7.41 4.79
N HIS A 51 10.59 7.26 5.70
CA HIS A 51 10.77 6.73 7.04
C HIS A 51 9.63 5.80 7.46
N ALA A 52 9.88 4.95 8.44
CA ALA A 52 8.85 4.11 9.04
C ALA A 52 7.87 4.97 9.85
N LEU A 53 6.57 4.83 9.59
CA LEU A 53 5.55 5.57 10.32
C LEU A 53 5.34 4.99 11.73
N PRO A 54 5.16 5.83 12.76
CA PRO A 54 4.71 5.37 14.06
C PRO A 54 3.25 4.90 13.99
N VAL A 55 2.87 3.94 14.85
CA VAL A 55 1.53 3.34 14.88
C VAL A 55 0.40 4.39 14.94
N GLY A 56 0.59 5.46 15.71
CA GLY A 56 -0.41 6.54 15.80
C GLY A 56 -0.70 7.22 14.45
N ARG A 57 0.32 7.41 13.60
CA ARG A 57 0.16 7.97 12.25
C ARG A 57 -0.53 7.00 11.30
N ILE A 58 -0.25 5.70 11.43
CA ILE A 58 -0.92 4.65 10.64
C ILE A 58 -2.43 4.66 10.95
N LEU A 59 -2.80 4.75 12.23
CA LEU A 59 -4.20 4.84 12.65
C LEU A 59 -4.90 6.11 12.14
N GLU A 60 -4.21 7.26 12.22
CA GLU A 60 -4.71 8.52 11.69
C GLU A 60 -4.98 8.42 10.17
N HIS A 61 -4.05 7.86 9.40
CA HIS A 61 -4.25 7.61 7.97
C HIS A 61 -5.48 6.74 7.69
N ARG A 62 -5.64 5.63 8.41
CA ARG A 62 -6.80 4.73 8.26
C ARG A 62 -8.12 5.44 8.57
N GLN A 63 -8.13 6.30 9.59
CA GLN A 63 -9.31 7.06 10.00
C GLN A 63 -9.67 8.13 8.97
N VAL A 64 -8.70 8.88 8.45
CA VAL A 64 -8.94 9.87 7.39
C VAL A 64 -9.46 9.19 6.13
N ALA A 65 -8.83 8.09 5.69
CA ALA A 65 -9.27 7.33 4.52
C ALA A 65 -10.72 6.81 4.64
N SER A 66 -11.16 6.44 5.86
CA SER A 66 -12.54 5.99 6.10
C SER A 66 -13.61 7.06 5.99
N GLN A 67 -13.23 8.34 5.96
CA GLN A 67 -14.16 9.47 5.83
C GLN A 67 -14.37 9.88 4.36
N GLY A 68 -13.66 9.27 3.42
CA GLY A 68 -13.86 9.50 1.99
C GLY A 68 -15.26 9.10 1.55
N PRO A 69 -15.80 9.71 0.47
CA PRO A 69 -17.08 9.29 -0.08
C PRO A 69 -17.03 7.83 -0.52
N ALA A 70 -18.13 7.09 -0.30
CA ALA A 70 -18.24 5.73 -0.79
C ALA A 70 -18.03 5.70 -2.32
N ARG A 71 -16.96 5.05 -2.77
CA ARG A 71 -16.68 4.90 -4.19
C ARG A 71 -17.46 3.70 -4.71
N THR A 72 -18.49 3.96 -5.53
CA THR A 72 -19.00 2.94 -6.44
C THR A 72 -17.96 2.78 -7.54
N TRP A 73 -17.15 1.72 -7.45
CA TRP A 73 -16.22 1.40 -8.53
C TRP A 73 -17.03 1.20 -9.81
N PRO A 74 -16.79 1.98 -10.88
CA PRO A 74 -17.38 1.63 -12.16
C PRO A 74 -16.88 0.22 -12.51
N VAL A 75 -17.80 -0.67 -12.87
CA VAL A 75 -17.42 -1.92 -13.53
C VAL A 75 -16.88 -1.52 -14.89
N PHE A 76 -15.56 -1.37 -15.00
CA PHE A 76 -14.94 -1.10 -16.28
C PHE A 76 -15.08 -2.36 -17.13
N GLY A 77 -15.88 -2.30 -18.20
CA GLY A 77 -16.15 -3.43 -19.11
C GLY A 77 -14.92 -3.96 -19.88
N TRP A 78 -13.73 -3.43 -19.60
CA TRP A 78 -12.44 -3.91 -20.11
C TRP A 78 -11.77 -4.93 -19.15
N PHE A 79 -12.43 -5.30 -18.05
CA PHE A 79 -12.03 -6.38 -17.15
C PHE A 79 -12.65 -7.75 -17.54
N GLU A 80 -13.31 -7.84 -18.70
CA GLU A 80 -13.78 -9.11 -19.30
C GLU A 80 -12.72 -9.75 -20.21
#